data_AF-A0A2H3DIS6-F1
#
_entry.id   AF-A0A2H3DIS6-F1
#
_cell.length_a   1.000
_cell.length_b   1.000
_cell.length_c   1.000
_cell.angle_alpha   90.00
_cell.angle_beta   90.00
_cell.angle_gamma   90.00
#
_symmetry.space_group_name_H-M   'P 1'
#
loop_
_entity.id
_entity.type
_entity.pdbx_description
1 polymer ?
#
loop_
_entity_poly.entity_id
_entity_poly.type
_entity_poly.pdbx_seq_one_letter_code
_entity_poly.pdbx_strand_id
1 'polypeptide(L)'
;MQSAHHANPSPEPSGRKRAVCIGINYGQGKEFSELRGSILDAGNIRDFLMRRGYKADDIRMLTDDTEKKPTKNNIIEAMSWLVQSAKLGDSLFLHYSGHGDWVPDQNGDEVDGKDEDIICYDSCPFIDDDIRKTLIDPLPAGCRLTALFDSCHSGTILDLPYTCDSHGRPQRECALSVTDPLANICWSGATDEQNCADTPQGGSMTQPVKAFIKSFEEKPKQSYKELLHSIRKIVKRNVENQTPQLSSSHKIDINLNFIL
;
A
#
# COMPACT_ATOMS: atom_id res chain seq x y z
N MET A 1 -35.27 -10.49 9.21
CA MET A 1 -34.27 -9.71 9.98
C MET A 1 -32.96 -10.49 9.93
N GLN A 2 -32.12 -10.25 8.93
CA GLN A 2 -30.78 -10.82 8.88
C GLN A 2 -29.87 -9.90 9.70
N SER A 3 -29.31 -10.44 10.78
CA SER A 3 -28.30 -9.78 11.59
C SER A 3 -27.05 -9.55 10.74
N ALA A 4 -26.76 -8.29 10.42
CA ALA A 4 -25.49 -7.90 9.86
C ALA A 4 -24.39 -8.27 10.87
N HIS A 5 -23.63 -9.33 10.58
CA HIS A 5 -22.39 -9.64 11.27
C HIS A 5 -21.42 -8.48 11.03
N HIS A 6 -21.45 -7.48 11.90
CA HIS A 6 -20.38 -6.51 12.01
C HIS A 6 -19.16 -7.27 12.52
N ALA A 7 -18.05 -7.21 11.77
CA ALA A 7 -16.78 -7.74 12.26
C ALA A 7 -16.47 -7.04 13.59
N ASN A 8 -16.20 -7.81 14.65
CA ASN A 8 -15.73 -7.27 15.92
C ASN A 8 -14.51 -6.37 15.66
N PRO A 9 -14.32 -5.27 16.41
CA PRO A 9 -13.13 -4.45 16.28
C PRO A 9 -11.90 -5.33 16.44
N SER A 10 -11.02 -5.29 15.43
CA SER A 10 -9.80 -6.08 15.42
C SER A 10 -9.00 -5.79 16.71
N PRO A 11 -8.39 -6.80 17.35
CA PRO A 11 -7.61 -6.58 18.56
C PRO A 11 -6.49 -5.55 18.30
N GLU A 12 -6.19 -4.75 19.31
CA GLU A 12 -5.06 -3.82 19.29
C GLU A 12 -3.75 -4.58 19.01
N PRO A 13 -2.81 -4.03 18.22
CA PRO A 13 -1.53 -4.66 17.98
C PRO A 13 -0.78 -4.88 19.29
N SER A 14 -0.53 -6.14 19.61
CA SER A 14 0.23 -6.59 20.79
C SER A 14 1.47 -7.40 20.41
N GLY A 15 1.62 -7.72 19.13
CA GLY A 15 2.68 -8.56 18.58
C GLY A 15 3.87 -7.77 18.03
N ARG A 16 4.63 -8.42 17.14
CA ARG A 16 5.79 -7.78 16.50
C ARG A 16 5.33 -6.74 15.48
N LYS A 17 6.16 -5.71 15.29
CA LYS A 17 5.99 -4.70 14.25
C LYS A 17 7.11 -4.85 13.23
N ARG A 18 6.78 -5.15 11.96
CA ARG A 18 7.77 -5.29 10.87
C ARG A 18 7.36 -4.51 9.65
N ALA A 19 8.33 -3.99 8.91
CA ALA A 19 8.04 -3.28 7.69
C ALA A 19 9.02 -3.58 6.55
N VAL A 20 8.52 -3.44 5.33
CA VAL A 20 9.31 -3.37 4.10
C VAL A 20 8.98 -2.04 3.43
N CYS A 21 10.01 -1.23 3.17
CA CYS A 21 9.87 0.04 2.46
C CYS A 21 10.68 -0.02 1.16
N ILE A 22 9.98 0.05 0.03
CA ILE A 22 10.54 -0.01 -1.32
C ILE A 22 10.38 1.37 -1.97
N GLY A 23 11.44 1.86 -2.61
CA GLY A 23 11.44 3.11 -3.35
C GLY A 23 12.36 3.02 -4.55
N ILE A 24 11.82 3.13 -5.77
CA ILE A 24 12.55 2.89 -7.01
C ILE A 24 12.57 4.16 -7.87
N ASN A 25 13.77 4.67 -8.18
CA ASN A 25 13.95 5.88 -8.98
C ASN A 25 14.29 5.59 -10.44
N TYR A 26 14.64 4.35 -10.82
CA TYR A 26 14.96 3.95 -12.18
C TYR A 26 16.07 4.82 -12.81
N GLY A 27 17.29 4.71 -12.26
CA GLY A 27 18.44 5.50 -12.72
C GLY A 27 18.67 5.52 -14.24
N GLN A 28 19.46 6.49 -14.72
CA GLN A 28 19.61 6.81 -16.15
C GLN A 28 19.90 5.60 -17.05
N GLY A 29 19.21 5.52 -18.18
CA GLY A 29 19.40 4.50 -19.21
C GLY A 29 18.55 3.23 -19.04
N LYS A 30 17.61 3.23 -18.09
CA LYS A 30 16.59 2.19 -17.94
C LYS A 30 15.44 2.39 -18.94
N GLU A 31 14.66 1.32 -19.17
CA GLU A 31 13.52 1.34 -20.08
C GLU A 31 12.41 2.30 -19.63
N PHE A 32 12.32 2.56 -18.33
CA PHE A 32 11.35 3.47 -17.72
C PHE A 32 11.98 4.83 -17.40
N SER A 33 11.14 5.86 -17.35
CA SER A 33 11.58 7.22 -17.02
C SER A 33 12.10 7.29 -15.58
N GLU A 34 13.17 8.07 -15.38
CA GLU A 34 13.74 8.32 -14.05
C GLU A 34 12.74 9.09 -13.17
N LEU A 35 12.50 8.57 -11.97
CA LEU A 35 11.81 9.23 -10.87
C LEU A 35 12.84 9.79 -9.87
N ARG A 36 12.43 10.77 -9.06
CA ARG A 36 13.29 11.42 -8.06
C ARG A 36 12.73 11.37 -6.64
N GLY A 37 11.45 11.06 -6.49
CA GLY A 37 10.74 11.06 -5.20
C GLY A 37 10.75 9.74 -4.45
N SER A 38 10.74 8.61 -5.15
CA SER A 38 10.38 7.31 -4.56
C SER A 38 11.35 6.82 -3.47
N ILE A 39 12.65 7.04 -3.65
CA ILE A 39 13.65 6.73 -2.60
C ILE A 39 13.43 7.59 -1.35
N LEU A 40 13.12 8.88 -1.53
CA LEU A 40 12.83 9.80 -0.44
C LEU A 40 11.55 9.37 0.31
N ASP A 41 10.52 8.94 -0.41
CA ASP A 41 9.27 8.46 0.17
C ASP A 41 9.46 7.20 1.02
N ALA A 42 10.23 6.23 0.54
CA ALA A 42 10.60 5.04 1.32
C ALA A 42 11.33 5.42 2.63
N GLY A 43 12.23 6.40 2.57
CA GLY A 43 12.91 6.95 3.75
C GLY A 43 11.95 7.64 4.72
N ASN A 44 11.05 8.49 4.21
CA ASN A 44 10.05 9.19 5.02
C ASN A 44 9.13 8.23 5.76
N ILE A 45 8.68 7.15 5.09
CA ILE A 45 7.84 6.13 5.72
C ILE A 45 8.62 5.34 6.76
N ARG A 46 9.87 4.94 6.49
CA ARG A 46 10.72 4.30 7.51
C ARG A 46 10.79 5.14 8.78
N ASP A 47 11.09 6.42 8.64
CA ASP A 47 11.26 7.32 9.79
C ASP A 47 9.92 7.55 10.52
N PHE A 48 8.82 7.64 9.78
CA PHE A 48 7.47 7.69 10.34
C PHE A 48 7.16 6.43 11.16
N LEU A 49 7.41 5.24 10.62
CA LEU A 49 7.17 3.96 11.30
C LEU A 49 8.04 3.81 12.54
N MET A 50 9.30 4.26 12.51
CA MET A 50 10.15 4.27 13.70
C MET A 50 9.56 5.12 14.83
N ARG A 51 8.96 6.28 14.52
CA ARG A 51 8.21 7.10 15.50
C ARG A 51 6.95 6.41 16.03
N ARG A 52 6.47 5.35 15.36
CA ARG A 52 5.30 4.53 15.75
C ARG A 52 5.67 3.19 16.40
N GLY A 53 6.95 3.02 16.77
CA GLY A 53 7.43 1.88 17.55
C GLY A 53 7.94 0.71 16.71
N TYR A 54 8.11 0.87 15.39
CA TYR A 54 8.85 -0.09 14.58
C TYR A 54 10.35 0.06 14.87
N LYS A 55 11.05 -1.02 15.16
CA LYS A 55 12.50 -0.98 15.37
C LYS A 55 13.21 -0.93 14.03
N ALA A 56 14.36 -0.25 13.96
CA ALA A 56 15.14 -0.17 12.72
C ALA A 56 15.51 -1.56 12.16
N ASP A 57 15.87 -2.51 13.02
CA ASP A 57 16.20 -3.89 12.63
C ASP A 57 15.00 -4.70 12.11
N ASP A 58 13.78 -4.23 12.41
CA ASP A 58 12.52 -4.81 11.94
C ASP A 58 11.97 -4.07 10.71
N ILE A 59 12.77 -3.18 10.08
CA ILE A 59 12.41 -2.49 8.83
C ILE A 59 13.46 -2.83 7.75
N ARG A 60 13.02 -3.46 6.65
CA ARG A 60 13.86 -3.66 5.47
C ARG A 60 13.64 -2.53 4.46
N MET A 61 14.73 -1.90 4.04
CA MET A 61 14.74 -0.92 2.96
C MET A 61 15.23 -1.59 1.67
N LEU A 62 14.55 -1.34 0.55
CA LEU A 62 15.03 -1.68 -0.78
C LEU A 62 14.90 -0.46 -1.70
N THR A 63 16.02 0.10 -2.11
CA THR A 63 16.08 1.25 -3.02
C THR A 63 17.20 1.09 -4.04
N ASP A 64 17.21 1.96 -5.05
CA ASP A 64 18.28 1.98 -6.05
C ASP A 64 19.67 2.20 -5.42
N ASP A 65 19.73 2.76 -4.21
CA ASP A 65 20.97 3.05 -3.47
C ASP A 65 21.38 1.94 -2.48
N THR A 66 20.47 1.04 -2.10
CA THR A 66 20.81 -0.06 -1.18
C THR A 66 21.69 -1.11 -1.86
N GLU A 67 22.44 -1.90 -1.07
CA GLU A 67 23.28 -2.99 -1.59
C GLU A 67 22.44 -4.01 -2.37
N LYS A 68 21.35 -4.49 -1.77
CA LYS A 68 20.31 -5.25 -2.48
C LYS A 68 19.41 -4.27 -3.23
N LYS A 69 19.49 -4.26 -4.57
CA LYS A 69 18.59 -3.47 -5.42
C LYS A 69 17.18 -4.06 -5.41
N PRO A 70 16.11 -3.27 -5.62
CA PRO A 70 14.73 -3.75 -5.65
C PRO A 70 14.41 -4.47 -6.98
N THR A 71 15.15 -5.54 -7.27
CA THR A 71 14.82 -6.49 -8.35
C THR A 71 13.59 -7.30 -7.97
N LYS A 72 12.88 -7.88 -8.95
CA LYS A 72 11.70 -8.72 -8.67
C LYS A 72 11.99 -9.79 -7.61
N ASN A 73 13.11 -10.49 -7.76
CA ASN A 73 13.53 -11.53 -6.79
C ASN A 73 13.81 -10.98 -5.39
N ASN A 74 14.47 -9.82 -5.26
CA ASN A 74 14.77 -9.23 -3.96
C ASN A 74 13.50 -8.68 -3.28
N ILE A 75 12.56 -8.15 -4.06
CA ILE A 75 11.25 -7.72 -3.56
C ILE A 75 10.48 -8.93 -3.03
N ILE A 76 10.40 -10.03 -3.79
CA ILE A 76 9.77 -11.28 -3.35
C ILE A 76 10.42 -11.79 -2.04
N GLU A 77 11.75 -11.78 -1.94
CA GLU A 77 12.46 -12.19 -0.71
C GLU A 77 12.08 -11.30 0.49
N ALA A 78 12.00 -9.98 0.29
CA ALA A 78 11.65 -9.04 1.34
C ALA A 78 10.18 -9.17 1.78
N MET A 79 9.25 -9.30 0.83
CA MET A 79 7.83 -9.54 1.09
C MET A 79 7.62 -10.86 1.81
N SER A 80 8.28 -11.94 1.36
CA SER A 80 8.25 -13.24 2.04
C SER A 80 8.76 -13.13 3.48
N TRP A 81 9.83 -12.38 3.72
CA TRP A 81 10.34 -12.13 5.08
C TRP A 81 9.37 -11.33 5.95
N LEU A 82 8.65 -10.37 5.37
CA LEU A 82 7.67 -9.53 6.09
C LEU A 82 6.59 -10.40 6.72
N VAL A 83 6.05 -11.34 5.94
CA VAL A 83 4.93 -12.20 6.35
C VAL A 83 5.41 -13.50 7.02
N GLN A 84 6.69 -13.83 6.93
CA GLN A 84 7.27 -15.04 7.51
C GLN A 84 6.96 -15.15 9.01
N SER A 85 6.31 -16.25 9.41
CA SER A 85 5.95 -16.54 10.79
C SER A 85 5.08 -15.46 11.45
N ALA A 86 4.26 -14.76 10.66
CA ALA A 86 3.27 -13.81 11.16
C ALA A 86 2.29 -14.51 12.10
N LYS A 87 1.83 -13.79 13.12
CA LYS A 87 0.89 -14.30 14.12
C LYS A 87 -0.17 -13.26 14.45
N LEU A 88 -1.21 -13.71 15.13
CA LEU A 88 -2.26 -12.85 15.67
C LEU A 88 -1.64 -11.72 16.52
N GLY A 89 -2.06 -10.49 16.25
CA GLY A 89 -1.60 -9.28 16.96
C GLY A 89 -0.34 -8.63 16.39
N ASP A 90 0.33 -9.27 15.42
CA ASP A 90 1.41 -8.62 14.68
C ASP A 90 0.88 -7.48 13.81
N SER A 91 1.71 -6.44 13.63
CA SER A 91 1.44 -5.34 12.73
C SER A 91 2.53 -5.24 11.67
N LEU A 92 2.15 -5.53 10.43
CA LEU A 92 3.03 -5.54 9.28
C LEU A 92 2.76 -4.31 8.43
N PHE A 93 3.81 -3.70 7.89
CA PHE A 93 3.70 -2.55 7.01
C PHE A 93 4.47 -2.78 5.70
N LEU A 94 3.83 -2.54 4.57
CA LEU A 94 4.47 -2.49 3.27
C LEU A 94 4.33 -1.09 2.70
N HIS A 95 5.43 -0.52 2.23
CA HIS A 95 5.42 0.67 1.40
C HIS A 95 6.08 0.37 0.05
N TYR A 96 5.44 0.82 -1.01
CA TYR A 96 6.02 0.85 -2.35
C TYR A 96 5.81 2.24 -2.96
N SER A 97 6.88 2.82 -3.50
CA SER A 97 6.81 3.98 -4.39
C SER A 97 7.68 3.70 -5.62
N GLY A 98 7.10 3.93 -6.80
CA GLY A 98 7.72 3.63 -8.09
C GLY A 98 6.70 3.64 -9.22
N HIS A 99 7.09 3.14 -10.39
CA HIS A 99 6.18 2.95 -11.51
C HIS A 99 5.27 1.75 -11.28
N GLY A 100 4.07 1.85 -11.83
CA GLY A 100 3.15 0.74 -12.04
C GLY A 100 2.59 0.82 -13.45
N ASP A 101 2.29 -0.32 -14.04
CA ASP A 101 1.70 -0.48 -15.36
C ASP A 101 0.64 -1.60 -15.29
N TRP A 102 0.22 -2.12 -16.44
CA TRP A 102 -0.69 -3.25 -16.53
C TRP A 102 -0.29 -4.23 -17.63
N VAL A 103 -0.69 -5.48 -17.45
CA VAL A 103 -0.61 -6.53 -18.49
C VAL A 103 -2.01 -7.08 -18.77
N PRO A 104 -2.25 -7.70 -19.95
CA PRO A 104 -3.51 -8.39 -20.20
C PRO A 104 -3.75 -9.49 -19.17
N ASP A 105 -4.97 -9.54 -18.63
CA ASP A 105 -5.38 -10.50 -17.60
C ASP A 105 -5.09 -11.95 -18.03
N GLN A 106 -4.42 -12.68 -17.14
CA GLN A 106 -3.96 -14.05 -17.38
C GLN A 106 -4.93 -15.12 -16.87
N ASN A 107 -5.83 -14.80 -15.94
CA ASN A 107 -6.60 -15.78 -15.18
C ASN A 107 -8.13 -15.56 -15.28
N GLY A 108 -8.59 -14.38 -15.70
CA GLY A 108 -9.99 -14.01 -15.90
C GLY A 108 -10.69 -13.43 -14.67
N ASP A 109 -9.97 -12.97 -13.65
CA ASP A 109 -10.52 -12.42 -12.40
C ASP A 109 -10.72 -10.90 -12.42
N GLU A 110 -10.15 -10.19 -13.40
CA GLU A 110 -10.30 -8.75 -13.54
C GLU A 110 -11.44 -8.35 -14.48
N VAL A 111 -12.26 -7.40 -14.01
CA VAL A 111 -13.51 -7.00 -14.70
C VAL A 111 -13.22 -6.24 -16.00
N ASP A 112 -12.11 -5.52 -16.04
CA ASP A 112 -11.63 -4.80 -17.22
C ASP A 112 -10.62 -5.60 -18.07
N GLY A 113 -10.28 -6.83 -17.63
CA GLY A 113 -9.37 -7.74 -18.31
C GLY A 113 -7.89 -7.28 -18.27
N LYS A 114 -7.48 -6.59 -17.21
CA LYS A 114 -6.11 -6.13 -17.01
C LYS A 114 -5.61 -6.48 -15.62
N ASP A 115 -4.45 -7.14 -15.55
CA ASP A 115 -3.73 -7.30 -14.29
C ASP A 115 -2.84 -6.07 -14.08
N GLU A 116 -2.89 -5.48 -12.89
CA GLU A 116 -2.02 -4.36 -12.54
C GLU A 116 -0.63 -4.89 -12.12
N ASP A 117 0.42 -4.11 -12.35
CA ASP A 117 1.77 -4.48 -11.92
C ASP A 117 2.56 -3.35 -11.26
N ILE A 118 3.58 -3.74 -10.50
CA ILE A 118 4.65 -2.83 -10.10
C ILE A 118 5.90 -3.12 -10.91
N ILE A 119 6.60 -2.05 -11.32
CA ILE A 119 7.82 -2.17 -12.12
C ILE A 119 9.04 -2.27 -11.20
N CYS A 120 9.72 -3.42 -11.23
CA CYS A 120 10.93 -3.63 -10.43
C CYS A 120 12.16 -2.94 -11.05
N TYR A 121 13.25 -2.83 -10.28
CA TYR A 121 14.51 -2.19 -10.71
C TYR A 121 15.16 -2.85 -11.94
N ASP A 122 14.95 -4.15 -12.11
CA ASP A 122 15.40 -4.96 -13.24
C ASP A 122 14.43 -4.95 -14.43
N SER A 123 13.52 -3.97 -14.48
CA SER A 123 12.46 -3.83 -15.51
C SER A 123 11.49 -5.01 -15.61
N CYS A 124 11.53 -5.91 -14.63
CA CYS A 124 10.60 -7.03 -14.58
C CYS A 124 9.29 -6.59 -13.91
N PRO A 125 8.14 -6.77 -14.56
CA PRO A 125 6.85 -6.51 -13.93
C PRO A 125 6.59 -7.56 -12.83
N PHE A 126 6.03 -7.11 -11.73
CA PHE A 126 5.54 -7.95 -10.65
C PHE A 126 4.04 -7.72 -10.50
N ILE A 127 3.30 -8.70 -11.02
CA ILE A 127 1.85 -8.64 -11.24
C ILE A 127 1.12 -8.86 -9.91
N ASP A 128 0.00 -8.18 -9.72
CA ASP A 128 -0.90 -8.24 -8.55
C ASP A 128 -1.15 -9.66 -8.03
N ASP A 129 -1.40 -10.59 -8.93
CA ASP A 129 -1.73 -11.98 -8.69
C ASP A 129 -0.55 -12.73 -8.01
N ASP A 130 0.69 -12.39 -8.35
CA ASP A 130 1.89 -12.91 -7.69
C ASP A 130 2.19 -12.15 -6.38
N ILE A 131 1.89 -10.85 -6.32
CA ILE A 131 2.04 -10.02 -5.11
C ILE A 131 1.11 -10.56 -4.03
N ARG A 132 -0.15 -10.85 -4.37
CA ARG A 132 -1.16 -11.45 -3.49
C ARG A 132 -0.68 -12.79 -2.93
N LYS A 133 -0.22 -13.70 -3.80
CA LYS A 133 0.33 -15.01 -3.40
C LYS A 133 1.51 -14.87 -2.44
N THR A 134 2.33 -13.82 -2.61
CA THR A 134 3.51 -13.58 -1.77
C THR A 134 3.18 -12.94 -0.42
N LEU A 135 2.19 -12.04 -0.37
CA LEU A 135 1.92 -11.19 0.80
C LEU A 135 0.64 -11.51 1.55
N ILE A 136 -0.43 -11.88 0.86
CA ILE A 136 -1.77 -11.99 1.44
C ILE A 136 -2.06 -13.43 1.82
N ASP A 137 -1.93 -14.36 0.88
CA ASP A 137 -2.25 -15.77 1.08
C ASP A 137 -1.49 -16.43 2.25
N PRO A 138 -0.23 -16.08 2.56
CA PRO A 138 0.49 -16.66 3.69
C PRO A 138 0.08 -16.13 5.08
N LEU A 139 -0.70 -15.05 5.16
CA LEU A 139 -1.01 -14.41 6.44
C LEU A 139 -2.08 -15.21 7.21
N PRO A 140 -1.87 -15.47 8.51
CA PRO A 140 -2.88 -16.11 9.32
C PRO A 140 -4.02 -15.14 9.65
N ALA A 141 -5.20 -15.70 9.90
CA ALA A 141 -6.35 -14.95 10.38
C ALA A 141 -6.01 -14.06 11.59
N GLY A 142 -6.42 -12.80 11.53
CA GLY A 142 -6.19 -11.82 12.60
C GLY A 142 -4.81 -11.14 12.60
N CYS A 143 -3.90 -11.48 11.69
CA CYS A 143 -2.72 -10.64 11.44
C CYS A 143 -3.14 -9.36 10.69
N ARG A 144 -2.49 -8.23 11.00
CA ARG A 144 -2.70 -6.98 10.29
C ARG A 144 -1.54 -6.67 9.35
N LEU A 145 -1.85 -6.53 8.07
CA LEU A 145 -0.97 -5.92 7.09
C LEU A 145 -1.56 -4.59 6.66
N THR A 146 -0.78 -3.52 6.77
CA THR A 146 -1.03 -2.23 6.13
C THR A 146 -0.12 -2.09 4.93
N ALA A 147 -0.67 -1.99 3.72
CA ALA A 147 0.12 -1.66 2.54
C ALA A 147 -0.21 -0.24 2.05
N LEU A 148 0.82 0.52 1.69
CA LEU A 148 0.76 1.86 1.12
C LEU A 148 1.51 1.87 -0.20
N PHE A 149 0.78 2.04 -1.29
CA PHE A 149 1.34 2.11 -2.64
C PHE A 149 1.19 3.53 -3.18
N ASP A 150 2.29 4.08 -3.68
CA ASP A 150 2.40 5.35 -4.39
C ASP A 150 2.92 5.08 -5.82
N SER A 151 1.99 4.60 -6.66
CA SER A 151 2.19 4.32 -8.09
C SER A 151 0.90 4.60 -8.88
N CYS A 152 1.03 4.82 -10.19
CA CYS A 152 -0.10 4.80 -11.12
C CYS A 152 -0.67 3.38 -11.23
N HIS A 153 -1.92 3.23 -11.70
CA HIS A 153 -2.48 1.91 -12.08
C HIS A 153 -2.42 0.88 -10.96
N SER A 154 -2.94 1.28 -9.80
CA SER A 154 -2.71 0.50 -8.59
C SER A 154 -3.99 0.20 -7.83
N GLY A 155 -5.15 0.74 -8.22
CA GLY A 155 -6.42 0.54 -7.52
C GLY A 155 -6.78 -0.92 -7.16
N THR A 156 -6.29 -1.89 -7.95
CA THR A 156 -6.48 -3.33 -7.77
C THR A 156 -5.23 -4.15 -7.43
N ILE A 157 -4.02 -3.58 -7.18
CA ILE A 157 -2.73 -4.34 -7.09
C ILE A 157 -2.65 -5.55 -6.13
N LEU A 158 -3.65 -5.75 -5.26
CA LEU A 158 -3.70 -6.84 -4.27
C LEU A 158 -4.98 -7.70 -4.37
N ASP A 159 -5.78 -7.54 -5.43
CA ASP A 159 -7.03 -8.26 -5.73
C ASP A 159 -7.97 -8.35 -4.54
N LEU A 160 -8.19 -7.21 -3.90
CA LEU A 160 -8.96 -7.16 -2.68
C LEU A 160 -10.46 -7.03 -2.96
N PRO A 161 -11.31 -7.81 -2.25
CA PRO A 161 -12.74 -7.86 -2.52
C PRO A 161 -13.51 -6.59 -2.15
N TYR A 162 -13.00 -5.77 -1.22
CA TYR A 162 -13.70 -4.58 -0.75
C TYR A 162 -12.90 -3.33 -1.08
N THR A 163 -13.53 -2.37 -1.74
CA THR A 163 -12.94 -1.04 -1.96
C THR A 163 -13.91 0.05 -1.52
N CYS A 164 -13.38 1.12 -0.95
CA CYS A 164 -14.14 2.32 -0.63
C CYS A 164 -13.43 3.57 -1.14
N ASP A 165 -14.25 4.52 -1.60
CA ASP A 165 -13.75 5.81 -2.05
C ASP A 165 -13.34 6.68 -0.85
N SER A 166 -12.71 7.80 -1.16
CA SER A 166 -12.31 8.80 -0.16
C SER A 166 -13.44 9.43 0.69
N HIS A 167 -14.71 9.16 0.36
CA HIS A 167 -15.89 9.55 1.17
C HIS A 167 -16.38 8.41 2.06
N GLY A 168 -15.75 7.23 1.98
CA GLY A 168 -16.14 6.01 2.66
C GLY A 168 -17.31 5.30 1.98
N ARG A 169 -17.60 5.61 0.71
CA ARG A 169 -18.64 4.93 -0.05
C ARG A 169 -18.06 3.65 -0.67
N PRO A 170 -18.73 2.50 -0.55
CA PRO A 170 -18.27 1.26 -1.18
C PRO A 170 -18.27 1.42 -2.70
N GLN A 171 -17.19 0.97 -3.35
CA GLN A 171 -17.03 0.95 -4.82
C GLN A 171 -17.09 -0.48 -5.37
N ARG A 172 -16.45 -1.45 -4.71
CA ARG A 172 -16.48 -2.89 -5.04
C ARG A 172 -16.80 -3.69 -3.77
N GLU A 173 -17.78 -4.59 -3.85
CA GLU A 173 -18.05 -5.62 -2.84
C GLU A 173 -18.12 -6.98 -3.58
N CYS A 174 -16.99 -7.67 -3.72
CA CYS A 174 -16.96 -9.04 -4.21
C CYS A 174 -17.08 -10.00 -3.01
N ALA A 175 -18.06 -10.90 -3.06
CA ALA A 175 -18.29 -11.88 -2.00
C ALA A 175 -17.22 -12.99 -2.04
N LEU A 176 -16.02 -12.72 -1.53
CA LEU A 176 -15.01 -13.73 -1.24
C LEU A 176 -15.13 -14.26 0.20
N SER A 177 -14.66 -15.49 0.41
CA SER A 177 -14.94 -16.33 1.57
C SER A 177 -14.45 -15.75 2.90
N VAL A 178 -15.20 -16.05 3.96
CA VAL A 178 -15.12 -15.54 5.35
C VAL A 178 -13.85 -15.99 6.12
N THR A 179 -12.76 -16.32 5.44
CA THR A 179 -11.53 -16.89 6.04
C THR A 179 -10.29 -16.02 5.88
N ASP A 180 -10.40 -14.87 5.22
CA ASP A 180 -9.22 -14.08 4.86
C ASP A 180 -8.59 -13.35 6.06
N PRO A 181 -7.25 -13.22 6.09
CA PRO A 181 -6.51 -12.44 7.09
C PRO A 181 -6.99 -10.98 7.13
N LEU A 182 -6.76 -10.28 8.26
CA LEU A 182 -7.15 -8.86 8.39
C LEU A 182 -6.14 -7.95 7.68
N ALA A 183 -6.03 -8.07 6.35
CA ALA A 183 -5.24 -7.18 5.53
C ALA A 183 -6.04 -5.91 5.22
N ASN A 184 -5.58 -4.76 5.73
CA ASN A 184 -6.15 -3.45 5.49
C ASN A 184 -5.20 -2.68 4.57
N ILE A 185 -5.59 -2.40 3.34
CA ILE A 185 -4.69 -1.81 2.36
C ILE A 185 -5.11 -0.38 2.08
N CYS A 186 -4.22 0.56 2.41
CA CYS A 186 -4.46 1.99 2.27
C CYS A 186 -3.81 2.47 0.98
N TRP A 187 -4.61 2.88 0.01
CA TRP A 187 -4.14 3.38 -1.28
C TRP A 187 -3.83 4.86 -1.23
N SER A 188 -2.68 5.25 -1.77
CA SER A 188 -2.34 6.65 -1.96
C SER A 188 -1.56 6.84 -3.27
N GLY A 189 -2.23 6.84 -4.43
CA GLY A 189 -1.62 7.02 -5.76
C GLY A 189 -2.67 7.35 -6.84
N ALA A 190 -2.27 7.98 -7.96
CA ALA A 190 -3.09 8.81 -8.86
C ALA A 190 -4.18 8.11 -9.71
N THR A 191 -5.19 8.87 -10.16
CA THR A 191 -6.02 8.46 -11.31
C THR A 191 -5.30 8.80 -12.60
N ASP A 192 -5.38 7.87 -13.53
CA ASP A 192 -4.72 7.75 -14.82
C ASP A 192 -4.61 9.07 -15.62
N GLU A 193 -3.49 9.22 -16.33
CA GLU A 193 -3.23 10.17 -17.44
C GLU A 193 -2.50 11.51 -17.20
N GLN A 194 -1.73 11.72 -16.13
CA GLN A 194 -0.81 12.88 -16.11
C GLN A 194 0.62 12.55 -15.71
N ASN A 195 1.56 12.89 -16.60
CA ASN A 195 3.00 12.85 -16.42
C ASN A 195 3.41 13.30 -15.01
N CYS A 196 4.01 12.38 -14.26
CA CYS A 196 4.68 12.62 -12.99
C CYS A 196 5.89 13.55 -13.19
N ALA A 197 5.65 14.85 -13.38
CA ALA A 197 6.73 15.83 -13.45
C ALA A 197 7.32 16.04 -12.05
N ASP A 198 8.56 15.59 -11.85
CA ASP A 198 9.29 15.75 -10.61
C ASP A 198 9.88 17.15 -10.43
N THR A 199 9.72 17.71 -9.23
CA THR A 199 10.42 18.93 -8.80
C THR A 199 11.54 18.58 -7.82
N PRO A 200 12.58 19.43 -7.65
CA PRO A 200 13.62 19.21 -6.65
C PRO A 200 13.12 19.17 -5.19
N GLN A 201 11.87 19.57 -4.91
CA GLN A 201 11.24 19.48 -3.58
C GLN A 201 10.33 18.24 -3.41
N GLY A 202 10.39 17.30 -4.36
CA GLY A 202 9.50 16.14 -4.50
C GLY A 202 8.40 16.43 -5.53
N GLY A 203 8.21 15.54 -6.49
CA GLY A 203 7.16 15.65 -7.51
C GLY A 203 5.78 15.24 -7.01
N SER A 204 4.86 15.06 -7.95
CA SER A 204 3.50 14.56 -7.69
C SER A 204 3.49 13.20 -6.98
N MET A 205 4.52 12.38 -7.16
CA MET A 205 4.68 11.05 -6.55
C MET A 205 5.09 11.07 -5.07
N THR A 206 5.44 12.23 -4.51
CA THR A 206 5.80 12.36 -3.08
C THR A 206 4.63 12.85 -2.22
N GLN A 207 3.56 13.32 -2.86
CA GLN A 207 2.47 14.02 -2.20
C GLN A 207 1.51 13.09 -1.44
N PRO A 208 1.16 11.89 -1.95
CA PRO A 208 0.34 10.94 -1.20
C PRO A 208 1.02 10.45 0.08
N VAL A 209 2.30 10.07 0.01
CA VAL A 209 3.11 9.69 1.18
C VAL A 209 3.22 10.84 2.19
N LYS A 210 3.54 12.06 1.74
CA LYS A 210 3.53 13.25 2.61
C LYS A 210 2.16 13.50 3.24
N ALA A 211 1.08 13.33 2.50
CA ALA A 211 -0.28 13.50 3.01
C ALA A 211 -0.64 12.45 4.05
N PHE A 212 -0.28 11.19 3.83
CA PHE A 212 -0.43 10.11 4.80
C PHE A 212 0.30 10.46 6.11
N ILE A 213 1.60 10.77 6.04
CA ILE A 213 2.39 11.13 7.23
C ILE A 213 1.81 12.35 7.95
N LYS A 214 1.54 13.42 7.22
CA LYS A 214 0.99 14.67 7.77
C LYS A 214 -0.38 14.47 8.41
N SER A 215 -1.23 13.63 7.86
CA SER A 215 -2.53 13.32 8.47
C SER A 215 -2.37 12.77 9.89
N PHE A 216 -1.40 11.88 10.11
CA PHE A 216 -1.10 11.29 11.41
C PHE A 216 -0.37 12.23 12.36
N GLU A 217 0.34 13.23 11.85
CA GLU A 217 0.95 14.30 12.65
C GLU A 217 -0.10 15.30 13.14
N GLU A 218 -1.06 15.68 12.28
CA GLU A 218 -2.15 16.60 12.64
C GLU A 218 -3.16 15.97 13.61
N LYS A 219 -3.49 14.70 13.41
CA LYS A 219 -4.40 13.96 14.31
C LYS A 219 -3.94 12.49 14.42
N PRO A 220 -3.21 12.09 15.48
CA PRO A 220 -2.63 10.75 15.59
C PRO A 220 -3.63 9.60 15.75
N LYS A 221 -4.85 9.89 16.20
CA LYS A 221 -5.93 8.91 16.39
C LYS A 221 -7.10 9.29 15.49
N GLN A 222 -7.33 8.49 14.47
CA GLN A 222 -8.34 8.74 13.44
C GLN A 222 -9.09 7.45 13.15
N SER A 223 -10.37 7.57 12.80
CA SER A 223 -11.06 6.47 12.12
C SER A 223 -10.57 6.30 10.69
N TYR A 224 -10.82 5.15 10.06
CA TYR A 224 -10.53 4.94 8.63
C TYR A 224 -11.14 6.06 7.77
N LYS A 225 -12.40 6.43 8.07
CA LYS A 225 -13.10 7.53 7.40
C LYS A 225 -12.37 8.86 7.58
N GLU A 226 -11.97 9.19 8.81
CA GLU A 226 -11.26 10.44 9.10
C GLU A 226 -9.90 10.49 8.41
N LEU A 227 -9.18 9.38 8.37
CA LEU A 227 -7.89 9.24 7.67
C LEU A 227 -8.04 9.48 6.18
N LEU A 228 -8.99 8.82 5.52
CA LEU A 228 -9.29 9.03 4.10
C LEU A 228 -9.65 10.48 3.79
N HIS A 229 -10.49 11.10 4.63
CA HIS A 229 -10.85 12.51 4.45
C HIS A 229 -9.66 13.45 4.65
N SER A 230 -8.79 13.18 5.63
CA SER A 230 -7.60 13.98 5.93
C SER A 230 -6.59 13.91 4.77
N ILE A 231 -6.27 12.70 4.31
CA ILE A 231 -5.39 12.47 3.17
C ILE A 231 -5.95 13.17 1.92
N ARG A 232 -7.23 12.95 1.58
CA ARG A 232 -7.87 13.62 0.41
C ARG A 232 -7.78 15.13 0.52
N LYS A 233 -8.03 15.70 1.70
CA LYS A 233 -7.98 17.14 1.93
C LYS A 233 -6.57 17.71 1.73
N ILE A 234 -5.54 16.98 2.16
CA ILE A 234 -4.14 17.40 1.99
C ILE A 234 -3.71 17.24 0.52
N VAL A 235 -4.03 16.11 -0.10
CA VAL A 235 -3.73 15.83 -1.51
C VAL A 235 -4.39 16.85 -2.43
N LYS A 236 -5.71 17.08 -2.31
CA LYS A 236 -6.43 18.05 -3.17
C LYS A 236 -5.92 19.49 -3.09
N ARG A 237 -5.26 19.87 -1.99
CA ARG A 237 -4.65 21.20 -1.87
C ARG A 237 -3.38 21.33 -2.71
N ASN A 238 -2.75 20.20 -3.04
CA ASN A 238 -1.41 20.13 -3.60
C ASN A 238 -1.37 19.48 -4.99
N VAL A 239 -2.35 18.63 -5.33
CA VAL A 239 -2.46 17.86 -6.58
C VAL A 239 -3.94 17.67 -6.92
N GLU A 240 -4.38 18.07 -8.12
CA GLU A 240 -5.80 18.05 -8.50
C GLU A 240 -6.34 16.66 -8.87
N ASN A 241 -5.47 15.76 -9.37
CA ASN A 241 -5.88 14.48 -9.99
C ASN A 241 -5.52 13.22 -9.17
N GLN A 242 -5.31 13.37 -7.86
CA GLN A 242 -5.06 12.23 -6.98
C GLN A 242 -6.24 12.02 -6.03
N THR A 243 -6.83 10.83 -6.06
CA THR A 243 -7.90 10.43 -5.15
C THR A 243 -7.47 9.22 -4.33
N PRO A 244 -7.27 9.37 -3.01
CA PRO A 244 -6.94 8.22 -2.16
C PRO A 244 -8.11 7.22 -2.13
N GLN A 245 -7.77 5.95 -2.05
CA GLN A 245 -8.71 4.85 -1.92
C GLN A 245 -8.34 4.00 -0.70
N LEU A 246 -9.24 3.15 -0.25
CA LEU A 246 -8.94 2.14 0.77
C LEU A 246 -9.56 0.84 0.30
N SER A 247 -8.74 -0.19 0.25
CA SER A 247 -9.13 -1.53 -0.16
C SER A 247 -8.86 -2.51 0.99
N SER A 248 -9.65 -3.57 1.09
CA SER A 248 -9.55 -4.51 2.19
C SER A 248 -9.95 -5.92 1.79
N SER A 249 -9.32 -6.88 2.45
CA SER A 249 -9.68 -8.30 2.46
C SER A 249 -11.05 -8.59 3.06
N HIS A 250 -11.58 -7.69 3.90
CA HIS A 250 -12.85 -7.86 4.61
C HIS A 250 -13.61 -6.55 4.69
N LYS A 251 -14.91 -6.63 4.96
CA LYS A 251 -15.75 -5.45 5.19
C LYS A 251 -15.28 -4.69 6.43
N ILE A 252 -14.73 -3.49 6.22
CA ILE A 252 -14.26 -2.60 7.30
C ILE A 252 -15.43 -1.71 7.77
N ASP A 253 -15.65 -1.63 9.08
CA ASP A 253 -16.40 -0.51 9.65
C ASP A 253 -15.50 0.73 9.66
N ILE A 254 -15.75 1.63 8.71
CA ILE A 254 -14.94 2.84 8.48
C ILE A 254 -14.95 3.82 9.66
N ASN A 255 -15.83 3.63 10.65
CA ASN A 255 -15.89 4.46 11.85
C ASN A 255 -14.95 3.96 12.96
N LEU A 256 -14.39 2.75 12.83
CA LEU A 256 -13.36 2.24 13.73
C LEU A 256 -12.04 3.01 13.56
N ASN A 257 -11.26 3.08 14.65
CA ASN A 257 -9.93 3.68 14.61
C ASN A 257 -9.01 2.89 13.68
N PHE A 258 -8.26 3.62 12.85
CA PHE A 258 -7.14 3.08 12.10
C PHE A 258 -5.95 2.91 13.06
N ILE A 259 -5.31 1.74 13.01
CA ILE A 259 -4.25 1.36 13.97
C ILE A 259 -3.08 0.69 13.24
N LEU A 260 -1.87 1.17 13.51
CA LEU A 260 -0.57 0.73 12.96
C LEU A 260 0.24 -0.17 13.89
#